data_AF-Q6SPT2-F1
#
_entry.id   AF-Q6SPT2-F1
#
_cell.length_a   1.000
_cell.length_b   1.000
_cell.length_c   1.000
_cell.angle_alpha   90.00
_cell.angle_beta   90.00
_cell.angle_gamma   90.00
#
_symmetry.space_group_name_H-M   'P 1'
#
loop_
_entity.id
_entity.type
_entity.pdbx_description
1 polymer ?
#
loop_
_entity_poly.entity_id
_entity_poly.type
_entity_poly.pdbx_seq_one_letter_code
_entity_poly.pdbx_strand_id
1 'polypeptide(L)'
;YVGQEKVVPLAPWTSIAMAHDWVKPSRLQNTPSFWYMHSDQWRYDRNFVDYFQPETGEKMPMHAADFNAKAVRLGWLPFAPHFNDNSLRMVEEAQAAGATTDAEIRDWVVARLKNGKTRFAIEDPDAPGNSPKVWFIWRANAISASAKGHEFFLKHVLGAPNSSFTAKEVAKGLVKDVVWHDKAPEGKVDLVVDLNFRMDTSTMYSDIVLPAATWYE
;
A
#
# COMPACT_ATOMS: atom_id res chain seq x y z
N TYR A 1 1.00 -28.33 -0.98
CA TYR A 1 -0.34 -27.72 -0.98
C TYR A 1 -0.39 -26.64 0.09
N VAL A 2 -0.87 -25.44 -0.25
CA VAL A 2 -1.00 -24.28 0.67
C VAL A 2 -2.46 -23.83 0.70
N GLY A 3 -2.78 -22.60 0.27
CA GLY A 3 -4.16 -22.18 0.02
C GLY A 3 -4.70 -22.66 -1.34
N GLN A 4 -5.99 -22.41 -1.59
CA GLN A 4 -6.68 -22.70 -2.85
C GLN A 4 -6.47 -21.56 -3.87
N GLU A 5 -5.26 -21.47 -4.37
CA GLU A 5 -4.75 -20.50 -5.33
C GLU A 5 -5.17 -20.76 -6.79
N LYS A 6 -5.44 -22.02 -7.14
CA LYS A 6 -5.67 -22.46 -8.53
C LYS A 6 -7.10 -22.15 -8.98
N VAL A 7 -7.29 -20.95 -9.51
CA VAL A 7 -8.48 -20.60 -10.30
C VAL A 7 -8.34 -21.23 -11.69
N VAL A 8 -9.04 -22.34 -11.95
CA VAL A 8 -8.93 -23.08 -13.23
C VAL A 8 -9.24 -22.20 -14.45
N PRO A 9 -10.36 -21.43 -14.49
CA PRO A 9 -10.64 -20.50 -15.59
C PRO A 9 -10.06 -19.09 -15.32
N LEU A 10 -8.74 -18.98 -15.10
CA LEU A 10 -8.11 -17.72 -14.66
C LEU A 10 -8.30 -16.56 -15.65
N ALA A 11 -8.15 -16.80 -16.95
CA ALA A 11 -8.23 -15.73 -17.96
C ALA A 11 -9.61 -15.04 -18.03
N PRO A 12 -10.74 -15.76 -18.21
CA PRO A 12 -12.06 -15.12 -18.20
C PRO A 12 -12.41 -14.54 -16.82
N TRP A 13 -12.03 -15.21 -15.73
CA TRP A 13 -12.23 -14.67 -14.37
C TRP A 13 -11.53 -13.32 -14.20
N THR A 14 -10.26 -13.22 -14.62
CA THR A 14 -9.48 -11.98 -14.52
C THR A 14 -10.10 -10.87 -15.35
N SER A 15 -10.67 -11.20 -16.52
CA SER A 15 -11.31 -10.21 -17.37
C SER A 15 -12.45 -9.50 -16.65
N ILE A 16 -13.31 -10.27 -15.98
CA ILE A 16 -14.47 -9.76 -15.24
C ILE A 16 -14.02 -9.09 -13.94
N ALA A 17 -13.18 -9.76 -13.14
CA ALA A 17 -12.77 -9.29 -11.82
C ALA A 17 -12.01 -7.94 -11.86
N MET A 18 -11.32 -7.66 -12.97
CA MET A 18 -10.50 -6.47 -13.16
C MET A 18 -11.09 -5.49 -14.18
N ALA A 19 -12.36 -5.68 -14.59
CA ALA A 19 -13.07 -4.87 -15.58
C ALA A 19 -12.29 -4.64 -16.89
N HIS A 20 -11.50 -5.63 -17.31
CA HIS A 20 -10.62 -5.55 -18.47
C HIS A 20 -11.37 -5.55 -19.81
N ASP A 21 -12.66 -5.87 -19.80
CA ASP A 21 -13.58 -5.69 -20.92
C ASP A 21 -13.93 -4.20 -21.16
N TRP A 22 -13.75 -3.33 -20.17
CA TRP A 22 -14.01 -1.88 -20.26
C TRP A 22 -12.73 -1.04 -20.28
N VAL A 23 -11.80 -1.31 -19.36
CA VAL A 23 -10.62 -0.48 -19.14
C VAL A 23 -9.41 -1.32 -18.79
N LYS A 24 -8.24 -0.96 -19.33
CA LYS A 24 -6.95 -1.57 -19.02
C LYS A 24 -5.88 -0.48 -18.86
N PRO A 25 -4.90 -0.64 -17.95
CA PRO A 25 -4.72 -1.74 -16.98
C PRO A 25 -5.42 -1.48 -15.64
N SER A 26 -5.73 -2.56 -14.90
CA SER A 26 -6.15 -2.47 -13.49
C SER A 26 -4.98 -2.19 -12.54
N ARG A 27 -5.28 -1.54 -11.41
CA ARG A 27 -4.28 -1.20 -10.37
C ARG A 27 -4.11 -2.36 -9.38
N LEU A 28 -3.32 -3.35 -9.78
CA LEU A 28 -2.92 -4.45 -8.89
C LEU A 28 -1.84 -3.99 -7.92
N GLN A 29 -1.90 -4.49 -6.68
CA GLN A 29 -0.93 -4.18 -5.65
C GLN A 29 -0.51 -5.42 -4.87
N ASN A 30 0.79 -5.55 -4.59
CA ASN A 30 1.29 -6.61 -3.72
C ASN A 30 1.10 -6.21 -2.25
N THR A 31 0.24 -6.96 -1.55
CA THR A 31 -0.19 -6.61 -0.20
C THR A 31 0.90 -6.62 0.88
N PRO A 32 1.96 -7.46 0.81
CA PRO A 32 3.04 -7.41 1.80
C PRO A 32 3.74 -6.05 1.85
N SER A 33 4.15 -5.50 0.70
CA SER A 33 4.77 -4.17 0.63
C SER A 33 3.78 -3.08 1.00
N PHE A 34 2.54 -3.17 0.49
CA PHE A 34 1.48 -2.21 0.80
C PHE A 34 1.29 -2.05 2.30
N TRP A 35 1.06 -3.15 3.02
CA TRP A 35 0.79 -3.10 4.44
C TRP A 35 2.03 -2.89 5.27
N TYR A 36 3.20 -3.39 4.87
CA TYR A 36 4.45 -3.07 5.56
C TYR A 36 4.70 -1.55 5.62
N MET A 37 4.43 -0.86 4.51
CA MET A 37 4.54 0.60 4.44
C MET A 37 3.39 1.30 5.18
N HIS A 38 2.13 0.93 4.92
CA HIS A 38 0.96 1.68 5.46
C HIS A 38 0.60 1.35 6.90
N SER A 39 1.05 0.23 7.46
CA SER A 39 0.91 -0.05 8.91
C SER A 39 2.12 0.39 9.71
N ASP A 40 3.09 1.08 9.09
CA ASP A 40 4.30 1.59 9.71
C ASP A 40 5.19 0.55 10.39
N GLN A 41 5.01 -0.73 10.05
CA GLN A 41 5.87 -1.81 10.55
C GLN A 41 7.35 -1.56 10.22
N TRP A 42 7.62 -0.90 9.09
CA TRP A 42 8.96 -0.50 8.69
C TRP A 42 9.69 0.39 9.71
N ARG A 43 8.98 1.14 10.55
CA ARG A 43 9.59 2.03 11.54
C ARG A 43 10.26 1.25 12.69
N TYR A 44 9.85 0.01 12.87
CA TYR A 44 10.26 -0.88 13.96
C TYR A 44 11.20 -1.99 13.49
N ASP A 45 11.50 -2.01 12.19
CA ASP A 45 12.38 -2.97 11.56
C ASP A 45 13.84 -2.48 11.61
N ARG A 46 14.77 -3.42 11.63
CA ARG A 46 16.21 -3.14 11.64
C ARG A 46 16.78 -3.24 10.22
N ASN A 47 18.07 -2.98 10.08
CA ASN A 47 18.72 -3.24 8.81
C ASN A 47 18.77 -4.73 8.53
N PHE A 48 18.46 -5.14 7.30
CA PHE A 48 18.45 -6.56 6.98
C PHE A 48 19.84 -7.19 6.98
N VAL A 49 20.87 -6.36 6.81
CA VAL A 49 22.27 -6.77 6.93
C VAL A 49 22.68 -7.20 8.34
N ASP A 50 21.90 -6.87 9.37
CA ASP A 50 22.16 -7.32 10.74
C ASP A 50 21.89 -8.82 10.89
N TYR A 51 21.09 -9.39 9.99
CA TYR A 51 20.76 -10.83 9.96
C TYR A 51 21.15 -11.53 8.65
N PHE A 52 21.35 -10.81 7.55
CA PHE A 52 21.79 -11.35 6.28
C PHE A 52 22.64 -10.33 5.49
N GLN A 53 23.96 -10.54 5.45
CA GLN A 53 24.88 -9.68 4.68
C GLN A 53 25.08 -10.23 3.26
N PRO A 54 24.72 -9.47 2.20
CA PRO A 54 25.03 -9.87 0.83
C PRO A 54 26.54 -9.83 0.57
N GLU A 55 27.08 -10.87 -0.07
CA GLU A 55 28.51 -10.96 -0.46
C GLU A 55 28.86 -10.16 -1.74
N THR A 56 28.09 -9.12 -2.08
CA THR A 56 28.18 -8.45 -3.39
C THR A 56 29.14 -7.27 -3.43
N GLY A 57 29.70 -6.82 -2.29
CA GLY A 57 30.62 -5.68 -2.23
C GLY A 57 30.02 -4.31 -2.59
N GLU A 58 28.74 -4.24 -2.96
CA GLU A 58 28.03 -3.01 -3.31
C GLU A 58 27.37 -2.35 -2.09
N LYS A 59 27.25 -1.01 -2.13
CA LYS A 59 26.43 -0.25 -1.18
C LYS A 59 24.95 -0.46 -1.50
N MET A 60 24.37 -1.54 -0.99
CA MET A 60 22.93 -1.78 -1.04
C MET A 60 22.19 -0.84 -0.05
N PRO A 61 20.93 -0.46 -0.30
CA PRO A 61 20.07 0.08 0.75
C PRO A 61 20.13 -0.85 1.96
N MET A 62 20.13 -0.32 3.18
CA MET A 62 20.32 -1.16 4.37
C MET A 62 18.99 -1.61 4.97
N HIS A 63 17.91 -0.92 4.60
CA HIS A 63 16.57 -1.11 5.15
C HIS A 63 15.58 -1.64 4.10
N ALA A 64 14.69 -2.54 4.49
CA ALA A 64 13.73 -3.15 3.56
C ALA A 64 12.75 -2.13 2.95
N ALA A 65 12.42 -1.06 3.69
CA ALA A 65 11.59 0.05 3.19
C ALA A 65 12.25 0.78 2.00
N ASP A 66 13.55 1.10 2.09
CA ASP A 66 14.29 1.74 1.00
C ASP A 66 14.36 0.83 -0.24
N PHE A 67 14.51 -0.49 -0.04
CA PHE A 67 14.43 -1.45 -1.13
C PHE A 67 13.09 -1.47 -1.83
N ASN A 68 11.99 -1.41 -1.07
CA ASN A 68 10.67 -1.30 -1.65
C ASN A 68 10.51 0.00 -2.44
N ALA A 69 10.93 1.14 -1.88
CA ALA A 69 10.89 2.42 -2.58
C ALA A 69 11.69 2.39 -3.89
N LYS A 70 12.91 1.83 -3.86
CA LYS A 70 13.73 1.63 -5.06
C LYS A 70 13.07 0.71 -6.07
N ALA A 71 12.53 -0.43 -5.64
CA ALA A 71 11.86 -1.39 -6.53
C ALA A 71 10.64 -0.77 -7.22
N VAL A 72 9.87 0.05 -6.51
CA VAL A 72 8.72 0.78 -7.07
C VAL A 72 9.17 1.81 -8.10
N ARG A 73 10.18 2.63 -7.79
CA ARG A 73 10.74 3.60 -8.74
C ARG A 73 11.24 2.97 -10.04
N LEU A 74 11.82 1.76 -9.94
CA LEU A 74 12.35 1.01 -11.08
C LEU A 74 11.28 0.19 -11.82
N GLY A 75 10.02 0.24 -11.38
CA GLY A 75 8.92 -0.51 -11.99
C GLY A 75 8.96 -2.01 -11.73
N TRP A 76 9.71 -2.46 -10.73
CA TRP A 76 9.78 -3.88 -10.34
C TRP A 76 8.60 -4.30 -9.47
N LEU A 77 8.09 -3.39 -8.66
CA LEU A 77 6.92 -3.59 -7.81
C LEU A 77 5.87 -2.49 -8.06
N PRO A 78 4.57 -2.82 -7.98
CA PRO A 78 3.53 -1.80 -7.92
C PRO A 78 3.53 -1.09 -6.56
N PHE A 79 2.87 0.08 -6.50
CA PHE A 79 2.50 0.69 -5.22
C PHE A 79 1.25 1.56 -5.37
N ALA A 80 0.44 1.58 -4.31
CA ALA A 80 -0.76 2.41 -4.22
C ALA A 80 -0.81 3.12 -2.85
N PRO A 81 -1.15 4.41 -2.79
CA PRO A 81 -1.20 5.39 -3.90
C PRO A 81 0.09 5.42 -4.74
N HIS A 82 0.02 5.79 -6.02
CA HIS A 82 1.20 5.74 -6.91
C HIS A 82 2.13 6.93 -6.67
N PHE A 83 1.55 8.13 -6.66
CA PHE A 83 2.25 9.40 -6.52
C PHE A 83 1.69 10.17 -5.33
N ASN A 84 2.45 11.15 -4.86
CA ASN A 84 2.00 12.13 -3.87
C ASN A 84 1.06 13.20 -4.43
N ASP A 85 0.37 12.86 -5.52
CA ASP A 85 -0.45 13.75 -6.32
C ASP A 85 -1.68 12.97 -6.82
N ASN A 86 -2.78 13.66 -7.08
CA ASN A 86 -3.99 13.02 -7.56
C ASN A 86 -3.84 12.69 -9.06
N SER A 87 -3.75 11.40 -9.38
CA SER A 87 -3.55 10.92 -10.75
C SER A 87 -4.59 11.44 -11.76
N LEU A 88 -5.81 11.79 -11.32
CA LEU A 88 -6.83 12.38 -12.20
C LEU A 88 -6.51 13.85 -12.52
N ARG A 89 -6.12 14.63 -11.51
CA ARG A 89 -5.75 16.04 -11.66
C ARG A 89 -4.44 16.22 -12.44
N MET A 90 -3.51 15.27 -12.32
CA MET A 90 -2.26 15.30 -13.08
C MET A 90 -2.49 15.35 -14.60
N VAL A 91 -3.54 14.70 -15.11
CA VAL A 91 -3.89 14.76 -16.54
C VAL A 91 -4.41 16.15 -16.92
N GLU A 92 -5.27 16.73 -16.09
CA GLU A 92 -5.80 18.09 -16.28
C GLU A 92 -4.66 19.13 -16.27
N GLU A 93 -3.71 19.00 -15.34
CA GLU A 93 -2.54 19.88 -15.25
C GLU A 93 -1.61 19.75 -16.45
N ALA A 94 -1.39 18.52 -16.96
CA ALA A 94 -0.59 18.28 -18.14
C ALA A 94 -1.23 18.95 -19.38
N GLN A 95 -2.55 18.83 -19.53
CA GLN A 95 -3.31 19.46 -20.61
C GLN A 95 -3.27 20.99 -20.52
N ALA A 96 -3.43 21.55 -19.33
CA ALA A 96 -3.28 22.99 -19.10
C ALA A 96 -1.86 23.51 -19.39
N ALA A 97 -0.85 22.64 -19.22
CA ALA A 97 0.55 22.92 -19.60
C ALA A 97 0.84 22.72 -21.10
N GLY A 98 -0.18 22.39 -21.91
CA GLY A 98 -0.08 22.28 -23.36
C GLY A 98 0.12 20.86 -23.89
N ALA A 99 0.07 19.82 -23.05
CA ALA A 99 0.11 18.43 -23.52
C ALA A 99 -1.22 18.03 -24.16
N THR A 100 -1.19 17.63 -25.42
CA THR A 100 -2.39 17.25 -26.20
C THR A 100 -2.47 15.76 -26.51
N THR A 101 -1.36 15.04 -26.37
CA THR A 101 -1.27 13.60 -26.66
C THR A 101 -0.83 12.79 -25.44
N ASP A 102 -1.12 11.48 -25.42
CA ASP A 102 -0.68 10.57 -24.36
C ASP A 102 0.85 10.57 -24.16
N ALA A 103 1.62 10.74 -25.25
CA ALA A 103 3.07 10.81 -25.17
C ALA A 103 3.53 12.06 -24.43
N GLU A 104 2.95 13.23 -24.76
CA GLU A 104 3.26 14.49 -24.10
C GLU A 104 2.84 14.49 -22.63
N ILE A 105 1.70 13.86 -22.29
CA ILE A 105 1.27 13.70 -20.89
C ILE A 105 2.29 12.82 -20.13
N ARG A 106 2.73 11.70 -20.71
CA ARG A 106 3.76 10.85 -20.09
C ARG A 106 5.07 11.61 -19.89
N ASP A 107 5.54 12.34 -20.91
CA ASP A 107 6.77 13.12 -20.84
C ASP A 107 6.68 14.22 -19.77
N TRP A 108 5.52 14.86 -19.64
CA TRP A 108 5.24 15.83 -18.58
C TRP A 108 5.32 15.20 -17.17
N VAL A 109 4.73 14.02 -16.98
CA VAL A 109 4.82 13.29 -15.69
C VAL A 109 6.26 12.88 -15.40
N VAL A 110 6.98 12.34 -16.38
CA VAL A 110 8.40 11.96 -16.24
C VAL A 110 9.26 13.17 -15.89
N ALA A 111 9.03 14.33 -16.52
CA ALA A 111 9.74 15.56 -16.20
C ALA A 111 9.50 16.00 -14.74
N ARG A 112 8.27 15.89 -14.24
CA ARG A 112 7.92 16.19 -12.84
C ARG A 112 8.54 15.21 -11.83
N LEU A 113 8.61 13.94 -12.17
CA LEU A 113 9.31 12.95 -11.36
C LEU A 113 10.80 13.26 -11.29
N LYS A 114 11.43 13.58 -12.42
CA LYS A 114 12.87 13.92 -12.49
C LYS A 114 13.22 15.21 -11.74
N ASN A 115 12.35 16.21 -11.76
CA ASN A 115 12.60 17.49 -11.08
C ASN A 115 12.05 17.55 -9.63
N GLY A 116 11.41 16.47 -9.16
CA GLY A 116 10.93 16.35 -7.79
C GLY A 116 9.60 17.06 -7.48
N LYS A 117 8.94 17.69 -8.48
CA LYS A 117 7.60 18.28 -8.28
C LYS A 117 6.55 17.23 -7.94
N THR A 118 6.69 16.03 -8.48
CA THR A 118 5.92 14.84 -8.12
C THR A 118 6.89 13.77 -7.64
N ARG A 119 6.51 13.00 -6.63
CA ARG A 119 7.28 11.89 -6.06
C ARG A 119 6.40 10.65 -5.97
N PHE A 120 7.04 9.48 -5.89
CA PHE A 120 6.28 8.26 -5.61
C PHE A 120 5.78 8.29 -4.17
N ALA A 121 4.52 7.92 -3.95
CA ALA A 121 3.92 8.01 -2.60
C ALA A 121 4.64 7.13 -1.57
N ILE A 122 5.27 6.02 -2.01
CA ILE A 122 6.05 5.14 -1.15
C ILE A 122 7.27 5.80 -0.50
N GLU A 123 7.77 6.90 -1.09
CA GLU A 123 8.89 7.65 -0.52
C GLU A 123 8.48 8.45 0.72
N ASP A 124 7.19 8.70 0.89
CA ASP A 124 6.64 9.39 2.06
C ASP A 124 5.24 8.85 2.37
N PRO A 125 5.12 7.59 2.84
CA PRO A 125 3.83 6.93 3.04
C PRO A 125 3.02 7.54 4.21
N ASP A 126 3.67 8.39 5.02
CA ASP A 126 3.11 9.07 6.18
C ASP A 126 2.61 10.49 5.84
N ALA A 127 2.94 11.02 4.65
CA ALA A 127 2.45 12.31 4.22
C ALA A 127 0.92 12.33 4.00
N PRO A 128 0.26 13.49 4.22
CA PRO A 128 -1.13 13.67 3.90
C PRO A 128 -1.44 13.28 2.44
N GLY A 129 -2.39 12.37 2.25
CA GLY A 129 -2.82 11.90 0.94
C GLY A 129 -2.04 10.69 0.39
N ASN A 130 -0.96 10.26 1.04
CA ASN A 130 -0.15 9.13 0.59
C ASN A 130 -0.54 7.78 1.21
N SER A 131 -1.57 7.75 2.06
CA SER A 131 -2.12 6.53 2.66
C SER A 131 -3.47 6.15 2.05
N PRO A 132 -3.86 4.86 2.09
CA PRO A 132 -5.22 4.46 1.72
C PRO A 132 -6.24 5.07 2.70
N LYS A 133 -7.35 5.57 2.15
CA LYS A 133 -8.42 6.20 2.94
C LYS A 133 -9.67 5.36 3.11
N VAL A 134 -9.91 4.43 2.21
CA VAL A 134 -11.06 3.52 2.28
C VAL A 134 -10.56 2.10 2.11
N TRP A 135 -11.00 1.21 3.00
CA TRP A 135 -10.68 -0.21 2.92
C TRP A 135 -11.94 -1.06 2.93
N PHE A 136 -12.19 -1.74 1.80
CA PHE A 136 -13.20 -2.78 1.70
C PHE A 136 -12.61 -4.14 2.05
N ILE A 137 -13.29 -4.85 2.95
CA ILE A 137 -12.96 -6.22 3.36
C ILE A 137 -14.16 -7.09 3.02
N TRP A 138 -13.96 -8.12 2.20
CA TRP A 138 -15.01 -9.10 1.91
C TRP A 138 -14.38 -10.47 1.73
N ARG A 139 -15.09 -11.51 2.18
CA ARG A 139 -14.61 -12.91 2.12
C ARG A 139 -13.26 -13.11 2.82
N ALA A 140 -12.93 -12.27 3.80
CA ALA A 140 -11.68 -12.30 4.55
C ALA A 140 -11.90 -11.82 5.99
N ASN A 141 -11.17 -12.41 6.93
CA ASN A 141 -10.99 -11.86 8.28
C ASN A 141 -9.61 -11.18 8.36
N ALA A 142 -9.45 -10.08 7.62
CA ALA A 142 -8.12 -9.52 7.35
C ALA A 142 -7.40 -9.03 8.61
N ILE A 143 -8.09 -8.28 9.47
CA ILE A 143 -7.48 -7.55 10.61
C ILE A 143 -6.90 -8.50 11.65
N SER A 144 -7.50 -9.67 11.85
CA SER A 144 -7.08 -10.63 12.89
C SER A 144 -6.37 -11.87 12.33
N ALA A 145 -6.71 -12.33 11.12
CA ALA A 145 -6.14 -13.57 10.60
C ALA A 145 -4.92 -13.35 9.70
N SER A 146 -5.01 -12.43 8.73
CA SER A 146 -3.99 -12.30 7.69
C SER A 146 -3.09 -11.07 7.83
N ALA A 147 -3.51 -10.04 8.58
CA ALA A 147 -2.71 -8.88 8.92
C ALA A 147 -1.65 -9.24 9.96
N LYS A 148 -0.43 -9.53 9.51
CA LYS A 148 0.71 -9.72 10.41
C LYS A 148 1.08 -8.37 11.02
N GLY A 149 1.44 -8.38 12.29
CA GLY A 149 1.65 -7.15 13.04
C GLY A 149 0.35 -6.49 13.47
N HIS A 150 -0.55 -7.27 14.10
CA HIS A 150 -1.90 -6.84 14.49
C HIS A 150 -1.92 -5.49 15.23
N GLU A 151 -1.07 -5.31 16.24
CA GLU A 151 -1.00 -4.06 17.03
C GLU A 151 -0.62 -2.84 16.18
N PHE A 152 0.23 -3.03 15.15
CA PHE A 152 0.58 -1.95 14.22
C PHE A 152 -0.61 -1.55 13.34
N PHE A 153 -1.41 -2.52 12.92
CA PHE A 153 -2.66 -2.26 12.20
C PHE A 153 -3.64 -1.49 13.08
N LEU A 154 -3.84 -1.93 14.32
CA LEU A 154 -4.71 -1.23 15.27
C LEU A 154 -4.29 0.24 15.45
N LYS A 155 -2.99 0.49 15.63
CA LYS A 155 -2.44 1.84 15.82
C LYS A 155 -2.46 2.69 14.54
N HIS A 156 -1.74 2.26 13.51
CA HIS A 156 -1.40 3.08 12.36
C HIS A 156 -2.47 3.04 11.26
N VAL A 157 -3.17 1.92 11.11
CA VAL A 157 -4.21 1.78 10.07
C VAL A 157 -5.57 2.22 10.61
N LEU A 158 -6.00 1.67 11.75
CA LEU A 158 -7.34 1.87 12.30
C LEU A 158 -7.44 3.03 13.31
N GLY A 159 -6.35 3.37 14.00
CA GLY A 159 -6.39 4.38 15.08
C GLY A 159 -7.19 3.92 16.30
N ALA A 160 -7.22 2.61 16.56
CA ALA A 160 -7.95 2.04 17.69
C ALA A 160 -7.35 2.52 19.03
N PRO A 161 -8.19 2.89 20.02
CA PRO A 161 -7.71 3.33 21.32
C PRO A 161 -6.98 2.19 22.05
N ASN A 162 -5.90 2.51 22.75
CA ASN A 162 -5.13 1.56 23.56
C ASN A 162 -4.47 0.40 22.79
N SER A 163 -4.06 0.61 21.53
CA SER A 163 -3.18 -0.34 20.83
C SER A 163 -1.94 -0.62 21.69
N SER A 164 -1.81 -1.83 22.21
CA SER A 164 -0.78 -2.17 23.19
C SER A 164 0.45 -2.64 22.47
N PHE A 165 1.35 -1.70 22.17
CA PHE A 165 2.60 -2.00 21.48
C PHE A 165 3.82 -1.73 22.35
N THR A 166 4.69 -2.73 22.53
CA THR A 166 5.89 -2.64 23.38
C THR A 166 7.18 -2.42 22.60
N ALA A 167 7.19 -2.61 21.28
CA ALA A 167 8.41 -2.40 20.54
C ALA A 167 8.71 -0.91 20.36
N LYS A 168 9.97 -0.64 20.04
CA LYS A 168 10.49 0.70 19.89
C LYS A 168 10.81 0.95 18.43
N GLU A 169 10.55 2.15 17.98
CA GLU A 169 11.02 2.59 16.67
C GLU A 169 12.54 2.56 16.64
N VAL A 170 13.11 1.91 15.62
CA VAL A 170 14.56 1.71 15.48
C VAL A 170 15.07 2.09 14.09
N ALA A 171 14.18 2.38 13.14
CA ALA A 171 14.56 2.72 11.77
C ALA A 171 15.03 4.18 11.59
N LYS A 172 14.91 5.03 12.62
CA LYS A 172 15.36 6.43 12.57
C LYS A 172 16.87 6.49 12.28
N GLY A 173 17.24 7.14 11.17
CA GLY A 173 18.62 7.23 10.69
C GLY A 173 19.12 5.98 9.95
N LEU A 174 18.32 4.92 9.86
CA LEU A 174 18.62 3.74 9.04
C LEU A 174 18.06 3.86 7.62
N VAL A 175 16.84 4.39 7.50
CA VAL A 175 16.21 4.68 6.20
C VAL A 175 16.80 5.92 5.54
N LYS A 176 16.88 5.92 4.21
CA LYS A 176 17.43 7.02 3.40
C LYS A 176 16.48 7.50 2.31
N ASP A 177 15.72 6.59 1.71
CA ASP A 177 14.84 6.88 0.57
C ASP A 177 13.39 7.10 1.02
N VAL A 178 13.04 6.66 2.23
CA VAL A 178 11.74 6.88 2.86
C VAL A 178 11.84 8.01 3.87
N VAL A 179 10.92 8.98 3.78
CA VAL A 179 10.86 10.14 4.68
C VAL A 179 10.49 9.70 6.10
N TRP A 180 11.29 10.14 7.06
CA TRP A 180 11.04 9.93 8.47
C TRP A 180 10.26 11.10 9.09
N HIS A 181 9.07 10.83 9.62
CA HIS A 181 8.33 11.77 10.48
C HIS A 181 8.53 11.40 11.95
N ASP A 182 8.90 12.35 12.81
CA ASP A 182 9.14 12.08 14.24
C ASP A 182 7.90 11.56 14.98
N LYS A 183 6.71 11.96 14.53
CA LYS A 183 5.45 11.38 14.96
C LYS A 183 4.78 10.74 13.76
N ALA A 184 4.71 9.42 13.75
CA ALA A 184 3.93 8.68 12.76
C ALA A 184 2.43 9.03 12.89
N PRO A 185 1.69 9.09 11.78
CA PRO A 185 0.24 9.18 11.82
C PRO A 185 -0.38 7.89 12.38
N GLU A 186 -1.53 8.05 13.02
CA GLU A 186 -2.38 6.98 13.55
C GLU A 186 -3.74 7.08 12.86
N GLY A 187 -4.42 5.95 12.63
CA GLY A 187 -5.70 5.94 11.92
C GLY A 187 -5.61 6.48 10.49
N LYS A 188 -4.74 5.89 9.67
CA LYS A 188 -4.53 6.30 8.27
C LYS A 188 -5.77 6.10 7.38
N VAL A 189 -6.60 5.11 7.69
CA VAL A 189 -7.85 4.79 6.97
C VAL A 189 -9.00 5.57 7.59
N ASP A 190 -9.79 6.24 6.74
CA ASP A 190 -10.92 7.06 7.17
C ASP A 190 -12.24 6.25 7.22
N LEU A 191 -12.32 5.14 6.48
CA LEU A 191 -13.49 4.26 6.45
C LEU A 191 -13.11 2.80 6.18
N VAL A 192 -13.56 1.89 7.04
CA VAL A 192 -13.49 0.45 6.88
C VAL A 192 -14.89 -0.13 6.68
N VAL A 193 -15.07 -0.83 5.57
CA VAL A 193 -16.34 -1.49 5.23
C VAL A 193 -16.11 -2.99 5.15
N ASP A 194 -16.84 -3.77 5.93
CA ASP A 194 -16.75 -5.24 5.94
C ASP A 194 -18.05 -5.87 5.44
N LEU A 195 -17.93 -6.83 4.51
CA LEU A 195 -19.03 -7.63 3.99
C LEU A 195 -18.87 -9.07 4.50
N ASN A 196 -19.78 -9.48 5.39
CA ASN A 196 -19.70 -10.79 6.05
C ASN A 196 -21.09 -11.32 6.41
N PHE A 197 -21.20 -12.65 6.47
CA PHE A 197 -22.41 -13.33 6.97
C PHE A 197 -22.35 -13.65 8.47
N ARG A 198 -21.22 -13.34 9.13
CA ARG A 198 -21.02 -13.50 10.58
C ARG A 198 -20.21 -12.34 11.14
N MET A 199 -20.42 -12.00 12.41
CA MET A 199 -19.63 -11.00 13.11
C MET A 199 -18.25 -11.55 13.49
N ASP A 200 -17.26 -11.39 12.61
CA ASP A 200 -15.87 -11.76 12.87
C ASP A 200 -15.04 -10.60 13.43
N THR A 201 -13.76 -10.83 13.74
CA THR A 201 -12.93 -9.78 14.31
C THR A 201 -12.78 -8.57 13.40
N SER A 202 -12.76 -8.75 12.08
CA SER A 202 -12.65 -7.61 11.15
C SER A 202 -13.93 -6.78 11.17
N THR A 203 -15.10 -7.42 11.22
CA THR A 203 -16.38 -6.70 11.40
C THR A 203 -16.44 -5.90 12.71
N MET A 204 -15.86 -6.42 13.81
CA MET A 204 -15.82 -5.73 15.10
C MET A 204 -14.97 -4.44 15.10
N TYR A 205 -14.05 -4.32 14.15
CA TYR A 205 -13.19 -3.15 13.96
C TYR A 205 -13.60 -2.29 12.75
N SER A 206 -14.73 -2.60 12.10
CA SER A 206 -15.20 -1.90 10.90
C SER A 206 -16.23 -0.83 11.24
N ASP A 207 -16.25 0.26 10.46
CA ASP A 207 -17.21 1.35 10.61
C ASP A 207 -18.60 0.96 10.06
N ILE A 208 -18.61 0.21 8.95
CA ILE A 208 -19.82 -0.29 8.31
C ILE A 208 -19.70 -1.80 8.15
N VAL A 209 -20.73 -2.51 8.61
CA VAL A 209 -20.87 -3.96 8.41
C VAL A 209 -22.09 -4.21 7.51
N LEU A 210 -21.84 -4.89 6.40
CA LEU A 210 -22.86 -5.25 5.42
C LEU A 210 -23.14 -6.75 5.49
N PRO A 211 -24.39 -7.18 5.76
CA PRO A 211 -24.73 -8.59 5.83
C PRO A 211 -24.64 -9.21 4.42
N ALA A 212 -23.76 -10.20 4.28
CA ALA A 212 -23.63 -10.98 3.05
C ALA A 212 -24.47 -12.27 3.11
N ALA A 213 -24.92 -12.76 1.95
CA ALA A 213 -25.51 -14.09 1.84
C ALA A 213 -24.50 -15.17 2.26
N THR A 214 -25.00 -16.26 2.84
CA THR A 214 -24.18 -17.45 3.07
C THR A 214 -23.89 -18.18 1.75
N TRP A 215 -23.14 -19.28 1.78
CA TRP A 215 -22.87 -20.05 0.57
C TRP A 215 -24.08 -20.82 0.01
N TYR A 216 -25.20 -20.86 0.76
CA TYR A 216 -26.43 -21.57 0.40
C TYR A 216 -27.59 -20.63 0.06
N GLU A 217 -27.31 -19.35 -0.11
CA GLU A 217 -28.26 -18.25 -0.36
C GLU A 217 -27.74 -17.36 -1.51
#